data_AF-A0A670Y1W2-F1
#
_entry.id   AF-A0A670Y1W2-F1
#
_cell.length_a   1.000
_cell.length_b   1.000
_cell.length_c   1.000
_cell.angle_alpha   90.00
_cell.angle_beta   90.00
_cell.angle_gamma   90.00
#
_symmetry.space_group_name_H-M   'P 1'
#
loop_
_entity.id
_entity.type
_entity.pdbx_description
1 polymer ?
#
loop_
_entity_poly.entity_id
_entity_poly.type
_entity_poly.pdbx_seq_one_letter_code
_entity_poly.pdbx_strand_id
1 'polypeptide(L)'
;MDLIAALDLGDLAAAFARLPVFPVFDLGYFIVSLLYLKYEKGAVELSRNSPLASWVCAMLYCFGSYILADLLLGESPIDYFSNNSNILLATAVWYLIFYCPLNLFYKCVSFLPVKLIFVAMKEVVRVRKIAAGVHHAHHHYHHGWFIMVITGFVKGSGVALMSNFEQLLRGVWKPETNEFLHMTFPSKASLYGALLFTLQQTQWLPISKATLIFFFTIFMIICKVFLTATHSHGSPLAPLENVVCPILFGSASHDNHHHHHHHPHPHGGSQEPSLLSPPQMPAKSREELNEGTRKRKAKKVE
;
A
#
# COMPACT_ATOMS: atom_id res chain seq x y z
N MET A 1 26.47 26.09 -20.49
CA MET A 1 25.02 26.10 -20.78
C MET A 1 24.19 25.53 -19.62
N ASP A 2 24.80 25.20 -18.47
CA ASP A 2 24.14 24.45 -17.39
C ASP A 2 23.47 25.32 -16.31
N LEU A 3 23.78 26.62 -16.24
CA LEU A 3 23.23 27.50 -15.21
C LEU A 3 21.79 27.96 -15.52
N ILE A 4 21.47 28.15 -16.81
CA ILE A 4 20.13 28.59 -17.25
C ILE A 4 19.11 27.44 -17.12
N ALA A 5 19.53 26.20 -17.39
CA ALA A 5 18.69 25.02 -17.18
C ALA A 5 18.45 24.72 -15.68
N ALA A 6 19.44 24.98 -14.82
CA ALA A 6 19.29 24.82 -13.37
C ALA A 6 18.41 25.91 -12.73
N LEU A 7 18.50 27.15 -13.21
CA LEU A 7 17.62 28.25 -12.79
C LEU A 7 16.15 27.97 -13.16
N ASP A 8 15.89 27.47 -14.38
CA ASP A 8 14.53 27.11 -14.81
C ASP A 8 13.96 25.88 -14.07
N LEU A 9 14.79 24.87 -13.80
CA LEU A 9 14.34 23.66 -13.09
C LEU A 9 13.98 23.92 -11.63
N GLY A 10 14.71 24.81 -10.95
CA GLY A 10 14.41 25.23 -9.57
C GLY A 10 13.09 25.98 -9.49
N ASP A 11 12.86 26.91 -10.41
CA ASP A 11 11.63 27.69 -10.49
C ASP A 11 10.43 26.82 -10.90
N LEU A 12 10.61 25.89 -11.84
CA LEU A 12 9.60 24.89 -12.20
C LEU A 12 9.25 24.00 -11.01
N ALA A 13 10.25 23.50 -10.26
CA ALA A 13 10.02 22.69 -9.07
C ALA A 13 9.29 23.48 -7.98
N ALA A 14 9.62 24.77 -7.80
CA ALA A 14 8.93 25.66 -6.87
C ALA A 14 7.48 25.91 -7.30
N ALA A 15 7.23 26.17 -8.58
CA ALA A 15 5.88 26.32 -9.12
C ALA A 15 5.06 25.04 -8.93
N PHE A 16 5.63 23.89 -9.26
CA PHE A 16 5.01 22.58 -9.07
C PHE A 16 4.66 22.30 -7.60
N ALA A 17 5.60 22.56 -6.69
CA ALA A 17 5.40 22.34 -5.26
C ALA A 17 4.33 23.27 -4.65
N ARG A 18 4.07 24.44 -5.28
CA ARG A 18 3.05 25.42 -4.88
C ARG A 18 1.67 25.16 -5.48
N LEU A 19 1.52 24.20 -6.40
CA LEU A 19 0.22 23.92 -7.02
C LEU A 19 -0.85 23.61 -5.95
N PRO A 20 -2.03 24.26 -6.04
CA PRO A 20 -3.13 23.97 -5.13
C PRO A 20 -3.64 22.56 -5.39
N VAL A 21 -3.72 21.74 -4.33
CA VAL A 21 -4.24 20.36 -4.43
C VAL A 21 -5.76 20.34 -4.51
N PHE A 22 -6.43 21.23 -3.78
CA PHE A 22 -7.87 21.38 -3.82
C PHE A 22 -8.28 22.33 -4.96
N PRO A 23 -9.34 22.03 -5.72
CA PRO A 23 -10.18 20.81 -5.67
C PRO A 23 -9.71 19.70 -6.62
N VAL A 24 -8.86 20.02 -7.60
CA VAL A 24 -8.63 19.18 -8.78
C VAL A 24 -7.83 17.92 -8.45
N PHE A 25 -6.71 18.05 -7.74
CA PHE A 25 -5.88 16.90 -7.38
C PHE A 25 -6.55 16.02 -6.32
N ASP A 26 -7.25 16.62 -5.37
CA ASP A 26 -8.03 15.90 -4.35
C ASP A 26 -9.18 15.09 -4.98
N LEU A 27 -9.85 15.65 -5.99
CA LEU A 27 -10.84 14.91 -6.79
C LEU A 27 -10.21 13.66 -7.44
N GLY A 28 -9.04 13.79 -8.07
CA GLY A 28 -8.33 12.66 -8.66
C GLY A 28 -7.92 11.60 -7.62
N TYR A 29 -7.46 12.06 -6.45
CA TYR A 29 -7.14 11.19 -5.33
C TYR A 29 -8.37 10.41 -4.84
N PHE A 30 -9.52 11.07 -4.64
CA PHE A 30 -10.75 10.43 -4.19
C PHE A 30 -11.28 9.45 -5.23
N ILE A 31 -11.31 9.82 -6.52
CA ILE A 31 -11.76 8.94 -7.60
C ILE A 31 -10.96 7.63 -7.59
N VAL A 32 -9.63 7.71 -7.60
CA VAL A 32 -8.80 6.51 -7.66
C VAL A 32 -8.92 5.68 -6.38
N SER A 33 -8.93 6.30 -5.21
CA SER A 33 -9.09 5.59 -3.93
C SER A 33 -10.43 4.84 -3.84
N LEU A 34 -11.52 5.46 -4.30
CA LEU A 34 -12.84 4.83 -4.30
C LEU A 34 -13.05 3.83 -5.43
N LEU A 35 -12.35 3.97 -6.56
CA LEU A 35 -12.25 2.91 -7.56
C LEU A 35 -11.60 1.65 -6.98
N TYR A 36 -10.52 1.80 -6.21
CA TYR A 36 -9.90 0.67 -5.50
C TYR A 36 -10.88 0.03 -4.50
N LEU A 37 -11.61 0.82 -3.70
CA LEU A 37 -12.66 0.29 -2.83
C LEU A 37 -13.74 -0.46 -3.62
N LYS A 38 -14.15 0.04 -4.79
CA LYS A 38 -15.16 -0.67 -5.61
C LYS A 38 -14.64 -1.99 -6.20
N TYR A 39 -13.33 -2.13 -6.39
CA TYR A 39 -12.71 -3.38 -6.85
C TYR A 39 -12.61 -4.44 -5.74
N GLU A 40 -12.71 -4.03 -4.47
CA GLU A 40 -12.72 -4.96 -3.34
C GLU A 40 -13.93 -5.91 -3.40
N LYS A 41 -13.67 -7.18 -3.08
CA LYS A 41 -14.72 -8.21 -3.06
C LYS A 41 -15.80 -7.83 -2.04
N GLY A 42 -17.06 -7.87 -2.47
CA GLY A 42 -18.23 -7.56 -1.63
C GLY A 42 -18.52 -6.06 -1.46
N ALA A 43 -17.70 -5.14 -1.98
CA ALA A 43 -17.91 -3.71 -1.76
C ALA A 43 -19.20 -3.16 -2.39
N VAL A 44 -19.57 -3.65 -3.58
CA VAL A 44 -20.82 -3.27 -4.27
C VAL A 44 -22.05 -3.79 -3.51
N GLU A 45 -21.99 -5.02 -3.02
CA GLU A 45 -23.06 -5.61 -2.21
C GLU A 45 -23.22 -4.86 -0.88
N LEU A 46 -22.11 -4.53 -0.20
CA LEU A 46 -22.11 -3.71 1.00
C LEU A 46 -22.75 -2.35 0.77
N SER A 47 -22.47 -1.68 -0.37
CA SER A 47 -23.09 -0.40 -0.68
C SER A 47 -24.61 -0.47 -0.79
N ARG A 48 -25.16 -1.58 -1.31
CA ARG A 48 -26.61 -1.76 -1.48
C ARG A 48 -27.32 -2.17 -0.20
N ASN A 49 -26.69 -3.04 0.59
CA ASN A 49 -27.29 -3.58 1.81
C ASN A 49 -27.07 -2.66 3.02
N SER A 50 -25.91 -2.02 3.09
CA SER A 50 -25.48 -1.18 4.22
C SER A 50 -24.75 0.09 3.71
N PRO A 51 -25.49 1.07 3.14
CA PRO A 51 -24.91 2.24 2.51
C PRO A 51 -24.05 3.08 3.46
N LEU A 52 -24.43 3.17 4.74
CA LEU A 52 -23.66 3.88 5.75
C LEU A 52 -22.28 3.23 5.98
N ALA A 53 -22.22 1.90 6.07
CA ALA A 53 -20.96 1.18 6.23
C ALA A 53 -20.05 1.37 5.00
N SER A 54 -20.63 1.35 3.79
CA SER A 54 -19.89 1.65 2.55
C SER A 54 -19.34 3.08 2.53
N TRP A 55 -20.12 4.06 3.00
CA TRP A 55 -19.66 5.45 3.11
C TRP A 55 -18.51 5.58 4.12
N VAL A 56 -18.60 4.95 5.29
CA VAL A 56 -17.50 4.95 6.29
C VAL A 56 -16.23 4.33 5.69
N CYS A 57 -16.34 3.21 4.98
CA CYS A 57 -15.21 2.60 4.27
C CYS A 57 -14.62 3.57 3.24
N ALA A 58 -15.47 4.26 2.47
CA ALA A 58 -15.04 5.27 1.51
C ALA A 58 -14.27 6.42 2.19
N MET A 59 -14.74 6.90 3.35
CA MET A 59 -14.05 7.93 4.12
C MET A 59 -12.68 7.44 4.63
N LEU A 60 -12.55 6.17 5.05
CA LEU A 60 -11.25 5.59 5.41
C LEU A 60 -10.29 5.53 4.23
N TYR A 61 -10.76 5.18 3.03
CA TYR A 61 -9.92 5.22 1.81
C TYR A 61 -9.45 6.63 1.45
N CYS A 62 -10.26 7.65 1.72
CA CYS A 62 -9.96 9.04 1.37
C CYS A 62 -9.12 9.75 2.44
N PHE A 63 -9.41 9.49 3.71
CA PHE A 63 -8.88 10.24 4.85
C PHE A 63 -8.07 9.40 5.82
N GLY A 64 -7.88 8.10 5.57
CA GLY A 64 -7.09 7.20 6.43
C GLY A 64 -5.67 7.69 6.70
N SER A 65 -5.08 8.45 5.76
CA SER A 65 -3.78 9.12 5.96
C SER A 65 -3.78 10.17 7.07
N TYR A 66 -4.88 10.91 7.23
CA TYR A 66 -5.01 11.94 8.26
C TYR A 66 -5.36 11.28 9.59
N ILE A 67 -6.41 10.45 9.60
CA ILE A 67 -6.86 9.68 10.78
C ILE A 67 -5.69 8.97 11.46
N LEU A 68 -4.84 8.26 10.70
CA LEU A 68 -3.73 7.50 11.25
C LEU A 68 -2.59 8.39 11.74
N ALA A 69 -2.33 9.51 11.09
CA ALA A 69 -1.31 10.45 11.53
C ALA A 69 -1.73 11.18 12.80
N ASP A 70 -2.99 11.62 12.88
CA ASP A 70 -3.53 12.35 14.01
C ASP A 70 -3.59 11.40 15.24
N LEU A 71 -3.99 10.13 15.04
CA LEU A 71 -3.95 9.11 16.09
C LEU A 71 -2.53 8.89 16.65
N LEU A 72 -1.50 8.89 15.79
CA LEU A 72 -0.11 8.70 16.20
C LEU A 72 0.48 9.91 16.93
N LEU A 73 0.00 11.11 16.61
CA LEU A 73 0.43 12.34 17.25
C LEU A 73 -0.40 12.69 18.50
N GLY A 74 -1.42 11.89 18.82
CA GLY A 74 -2.31 12.13 19.96
C GLY A 74 -3.33 13.26 19.72
N GLU A 75 -3.57 13.60 18.46
CA GLU A 75 -4.59 14.54 18.02
C GLU A 75 -5.94 13.83 17.82
N SER A 76 -7.01 14.60 17.59
CA SER A 76 -8.31 14.02 17.31
C SER A 76 -8.30 13.30 15.94
N PRO A 77 -8.58 11.99 15.85
CA PRO A 77 -8.54 11.24 14.59
C PRO A 77 -9.59 11.72 13.57
N ILE A 78 -10.56 12.52 14.02
CA ILE A 78 -11.60 13.11 13.18
C ILE A 78 -11.36 14.60 12.90
N ASP A 79 -10.21 15.16 13.26
CA ASP A 79 -9.93 16.59 13.07
C ASP A 79 -10.09 17.02 11.61
N TYR A 80 -9.60 16.20 10.67
CA TYR A 80 -9.75 16.47 9.25
C TYR A 80 -11.21 16.53 8.77
N PHE A 81 -12.15 15.94 9.52
CA PHE A 81 -13.59 16.02 9.23
C PHE A 81 -14.20 17.40 9.55
N SER A 82 -13.43 18.34 10.10
CA SER A 82 -13.81 19.75 10.12
C SER A 82 -13.87 20.36 8.71
N ASN A 83 -13.14 19.78 7.74
CA ASN A 83 -13.09 20.27 6.35
C ASN A 83 -14.30 19.81 5.53
N ASN A 84 -15.44 20.46 5.73
CA ASN A 84 -16.72 20.14 5.09
C ASN A 84 -16.63 20.02 3.55
N SER A 85 -15.88 20.90 2.88
CA SER A 85 -15.72 20.88 1.42
C SER A 85 -15.05 19.60 0.91
N ASN A 86 -14.04 19.10 1.63
CA ASN A 86 -13.33 17.87 1.26
C ASN A 86 -14.22 16.64 1.48
N ILE A 87 -14.96 16.60 2.59
CA ILE A 87 -15.88 15.50 2.90
C ILE A 87 -17.02 15.46 1.89
N LEU A 88 -17.58 16.62 1.55
CA LEU A 88 -18.66 16.73 0.57
C LEU A 88 -18.18 16.28 -0.82
N LEU A 89 -16.95 16.68 -1.21
CA LEU A 89 -16.34 16.21 -2.45
C LEU A 89 -16.14 14.69 -2.46
N ALA A 90 -15.54 14.12 -1.40
CA ALA A 90 -15.34 12.68 -1.29
C ALA A 90 -16.67 11.90 -1.28
N THR A 91 -17.68 12.44 -0.60
CA THR A 91 -19.04 11.85 -0.54
C THR A 91 -19.73 11.92 -1.91
N ALA A 92 -19.61 13.02 -2.64
CA ALA A 92 -20.14 13.15 -3.99
C ALA A 92 -19.49 12.13 -4.93
N VAL A 93 -18.16 11.99 -4.87
CA VAL A 93 -17.42 11.00 -5.67
C VAL A 93 -17.84 9.58 -5.31
N TRP A 94 -18.00 9.25 -4.01
CA TRP A 94 -18.52 7.97 -3.56
C TRP A 94 -19.91 7.70 -4.14
N TYR A 95 -20.82 8.66 -4.03
CA TYR A 95 -22.18 8.50 -4.53
C TYR A 95 -22.20 8.26 -6.05
N LEU A 96 -21.41 9.04 -6.81
CA LEU A 96 -21.29 8.88 -8.26
C LEU A 96 -20.65 7.56 -8.67
N ILE A 97 -19.67 7.05 -7.92
CA ILE A 97 -19.04 5.76 -8.23
C ILE A 97 -19.98 4.59 -7.97
N PHE A 98 -20.78 4.62 -6.91
CA PHE A 98 -21.61 3.47 -6.51
C PHE A 98 -23.03 3.50 -7.08
N TYR A 99 -23.65 4.68 -7.21
CA TYR A 99 -25.09 4.82 -7.50
C TYR A 99 -25.41 5.54 -8.81
N CYS A 100 -24.42 6.01 -9.57
CA CYS A 100 -24.68 6.69 -10.86
C CYS A 100 -25.46 5.76 -11.83
N PRO A 101 -26.55 6.25 -12.45
CA PRO A 101 -27.35 5.45 -13.38
C PRO A 101 -26.48 4.92 -14.53
N LEU A 102 -26.76 3.68 -14.95
CA LEU A 102 -26.02 2.96 -15.99
C LEU A 102 -24.51 2.78 -15.70
N ASN A 103 -24.08 3.06 -14.46
CA ASN A 103 -22.68 3.04 -14.04
C ASN A 103 -21.80 3.94 -14.93
N LEU A 104 -22.35 5.05 -15.45
CA LEU A 104 -21.71 5.91 -16.44
C LEU A 104 -20.44 6.56 -15.88
N PHE A 105 -20.53 7.15 -14.69
CA PHE A 105 -19.38 7.80 -14.06
C PHE A 105 -18.20 6.84 -13.90
N TYR A 106 -18.44 5.64 -13.35
CA TYR A 106 -17.43 4.59 -13.23
C TYR A 106 -16.80 4.21 -14.58
N LYS A 107 -17.61 4.07 -15.64
CA LYS A 107 -17.10 3.74 -16.99
C LYS A 107 -16.18 4.86 -17.51
N CYS A 108 -16.56 6.11 -17.33
CA CYS A 108 -15.75 7.27 -17.74
C CYS A 108 -14.41 7.31 -17.00
N VAL A 109 -14.40 7.18 -15.66
CA VAL A 109 -13.17 7.27 -14.87
C VAL A 109 -12.31 5.99 -14.92
N SER A 110 -12.90 4.86 -15.30
CA SER A 110 -12.19 3.59 -15.50
C SER A 110 -11.59 3.45 -16.90
N PHE A 111 -11.95 4.33 -17.84
CA PHE A 111 -11.33 4.37 -19.16
C PHE A 111 -9.82 4.62 -19.00
N LEU A 112 -8.98 3.75 -19.56
CA LEU A 112 -7.56 3.67 -19.20
C LEU A 112 -6.82 5.02 -19.31
N PRO A 113 -6.92 5.81 -20.42
CA PRO A 113 -6.27 7.11 -20.50
C PRO A 113 -6.68 8.08 -19.37
N VAL A 114 -7.98 8.13 -19.06
CA VAL A 114 -8.53 8.97 -17.99
C VAL A 114 -8.06 8.47 -16.61
N LYS A 115 -8.07 7.15 -16.41
CA LYS A 115 -7.60 6.51 -15.19
C LYS A 115 -6.12 6.83 -14.93
N LEU A 116 -5.28 6.82 -15.97
CA LEU A 116 -3.85 7.13 -15.83
C LEU A 116 -3.61 8.58 -15.38
N ILE A 117 -4.42 9.54 -15.87
CA ILE A 117 -4.36 10.94 -15.42
C ILE A 117 -4.69 11.03 -13.92
N PHE A 118 -5.79 10.40 -13.49
CA PHE A 118 -6.15 10.43 -12.06
C PHE A 118 -5.13 9.69 -11.18
N VAL A 119 -4.52 8.60 -11.66
CA VAL A 119 -3.43 7.92 -10.96
C VAL A 119 -2.24 8.86 -10.79
N ALA A 120 -1.84 9.59 -11.83
CA ALA A 120 -0.77 10.57 -11.71
C ALA A 120 -1.11 11.66 -10.67
N MET A 121 -2.32 12.21 -10.71
CA MET A 121 -2.79 13.22 -9.75
C MET A 121 -2.79 12.69 -8.30
N LYS A 122 -3.22 11.44 -8.09
CA LYS A 122 -3.18 10.78 -6.78
C LYS A 122 -1.76 10.74 -6.20
N GLU A 123 -0.76 10.46 -7.03
CA GLU A 123 0.63 10.39 -6.57
C GLU A 123 1.21 11.77 -6.24
N VAL A 124 0.79 12.84 -6.94
CA VAL A 124 1.09 14.23 -6.52
C VAL A 124 0.60 14.51 -5.10
N VAL A 125 -0.67 14.17 -4.82
CA VAL A 125 -1.26 14.35 -3.48
C VAL A 125 -0.51 13.51 -2.44
N ARG A 126 -0.15 12.27 -2.78
CA ARG A 126 0.59 11.38 -1.86
C ARG A 126 1.92 12.00 -1.42
N VAL A 127 2.74 12.48 -2.37
CA VAL A 127 4.04 13.06 -2.04
C VAL A 127 3.89 14.31 -1.18
N ARG A 128 2.90 15.17 -1.47
CA ARG A 128 2.62 16.35 -0.63
C ARG A 128 2.14 15.95 0.77
N LYS A 129 1.32 14.91 0.90
CA LYS A 129 0.90 14.35 2.20
C LYS A 129 2.09 13.84 3.02
N ILE A 130 3.03 13.11 2.41
CA ILE A 130 4.26 12.65 3.08
C ILE A 130 5.07 13.84 3.60
N ALA A 131 5.37 14.80 2.72
CA ALA A 131 6.16 15.98 3.07
C ALA A 131 5.48 16.84 4.15
N ALA A 132 4.15 16.96 4.11
CA ALA A 132 3.36 17.64 5.14
C ALA A 132 3.39 16.87 6.47
N GLY A 133 3.32 15.54 6.45
CA GLY A 133 3.40 14.71 7.66
C GLY A 133 4.74 14.82 8.36
N VAL A 134 5.85 14.75 7.60
CA VAL A 134 7.21 14.95 8.14
C VAL A 134 7.35 16.35 8.76
N HIS A 135 6.86 17.38 8.07
CA HIS A 135 6.94 18.75 8.56
C HIS A 135 6.08 18.97 9.82
N HIS A 136 4.87 18.41 9.85
CA HIS A 136 3.97 18.45 11.00
C HIS A 136 4.59 17.78 12.23
N ALA A 137 5.11 16.56 12.06
CA ALA A 137 5.83 15.87 13.14
C ALA A 137 7.07 16.63 13.61
N HIS A 138 7.82 17.26 12.71
CA HIS A 138 8.98 18.07 13.08
C HIS A 138 8.61 19.33 13.87
N HIS A 139 7.43 19.92 13.62
CA HIS A 139 6.94 21.05 14.39
C HIS A 139 6.67 20.67 15.86
N HIS A 140 6.13 19.46 16.11
CA HIS A 140 5.92 18.95 17.46
C HIS A 140 7.20 18.40 18.10
N TYR A 141 8.06 17.75 17.31
CA TYR A 141 9.27 17.06 17.77
C TYR A 141 10.47 17.40 16.88
N HIS A 142 11.17 18.50 17.16
CA HIS A 142 12.29 19.00 16.35
C HIS A 142 13.41 17.98 16.10
N HIS A 143 13.66 17.07 17.04
CA HIS A 143 14.69 16.01 16.90
C HIS A 143 14.10 14.59 16.91
N GLY A 144 12.78 14.46 16.78
CA GLY A 144 12.09 13.16 16.76
C GLY A 144 12.14 12.50 15.38
N TRP A 145 13.32 12.10 14.90
CA TRP A 145 13.50 11.57 13.54
C TRP A 145 12.60 10.35 13.25
N PHE A 146 12.46 9.44 14.21
CA PHE A 146 11.55 8.30 14.08
C PHE A 146 10.09 8.74 13.95
N ILE A 147 9.66 9.73 14.73
CA ILE A 147 8.29 10.27 14.68
C ILE A 147 8.03 10.92 13.32
N MET A 148 9.00 11.64 12.77
CA MET A 148 8.92 12.23 11.43
C MET A 148 8.75 11.16 10.35
N VAL A 149 9.58 10.11 10.37
CA VAL A 149 9.52 9.01 9.39
C VAL A 149 8.20 8.27 9.50
N ILE A 150 7.77 7.91 10.71
CA ILE A 150 6.51 7.19 10.94
C ILE A 150 5.32 8.05 10.46
N THR A 151 5.28 9.34 10.83
CA THR A 151 4.19 10.24 10.45
C THR A 151 4.14 10.44 8.93
N GLY A 152 5.29 10.64 8.28
CA GLY A 152 5.39 10.72 6.83
C GLY A 152 4.94 9.43 6.14
N PHE A 153 5.37 8.27 6.65
CA PHE A 153 5.02 6.96 6.15
C PHE A 153 3.51 6.71 6.22
N VAL A 154 2.86 6.99 7.36
CA VAL A 154 1.40 6.82 7.48
C VAL A 154 0.62 7.78 6.59
N LYS A 155 1.09 9.03 6.42
CA LYS A 155 0.43 9.99 5.51
C LYS A 155 0.55 9.55 4.05
N GLY A 156 1.63 8.87 3.67
CA GLY A 156 1.84 8.33 2.33
C GLY A 156 1.08 7.02 2.05
N SER A 157 1.14 6.06 2.96
CA SER A 157 0.52 4.73 2.80
C SER A 157 -1.00 4.76 3.05
N GLY A 158 -1.46 5.62 3.97
CA GLY A 158 -2.87 5.85 4.26
C GLY A 158 -3.61 4.57 4.66
N VAL A 159 -4.75 4.31 4.01
CA VAL A 159 -5.63 3.18 4.33
C VAL A 159 -4.96 1.81 4.25
N ALA A 160 -3.86 1.67 3.48
CA ALA A 160 -3.15 0.40 3.35
C ALA A 160 -2.64 -0.12 4.71
N LEU A 161 -2.21 0.77 5.61
CA LEU A 161 -1.75 0.36 6.95
C LEU A 161 -2.90 -0.04 7.88
N MET A 162 -4.11 0.42 7.60
CA MET A 162 -5.34 0.06 8.32
C MET A 162 -6.23 -0.89 7.52
N SER A 163 -5.67 -1.59 6.52
CA SER A 163 -6.43 -2.48 5.64
C SER A 163 -7.20 -3.56 6.41
N ASN A 164 -6.63 -4.06 7.51
CA ASN A 164 -7.27 -5.08 8.33
C ASN A 164 -8.50 -4.56 9.06
N PHE A 165 -8.43 -3.32 9.55
CA PHE A 165 -9.56 -2.67 10.20
C PHE A 165 -10.64 -2.28 9.18
N GLU A 166 -10.23 -1.81 8.00
CA GLU A 166 -11.14 -1.55 6.88
C GLU A 166 -11.87 -2.83 6.45
N GLN A 167 -11.16 -3.96 6.33
CA GLN A 167 -11.75 -5.25 6.02
C GLN A 167 -12.73 -5.67 7.11
N LEU A 168 -12.38 -5.47 8.39
CA LEU A 168 -13.25 -5.77 9.51
C LEU A 168 -14.57 -4.98 9.45
N LEU A 169 -14.52 -3.70 9.08
CA LEU A 169 -15.72 -2.88 8.87
C LEU A 169 -16.62 -3.38 7.73
N ARG A 170 -16.04 -4.07 6.74
CA ARG A 170 -16.79 -4.76 5.67
C ARG A 170 -17.30 -6.15 6.08
N GLY A 171 -16.97 -6.62 7.28
CA GLY A 171 -17.27 -7.98 7.74
C GLY A 171 -16.32 -9.05 7.19
N VAL A 172 -15.13 -8.67 6.72
CA VAL A 172 -14.09 -9.59 6.24
C VAL A 172 -12.93 -9.59 7.24
N TRP A 173 -12.49 -10.76 7.68
CA TRP A 173 -11.32 -10.88 8.55
C TRP A 173 -10.26 -11.77 7.92
N LYS A 174 -9.08 -11.22 7.67
CA LYS A 174 -7.92 -11.94 7.10
C LYS A 174 -6.65 -11.57 7.88
N PRO A 175 -6.36 -12.26 8.99
CA PRO A 175 -5.22 -11.94 9.84
C PRO A 175 -3.88 -12.41 9.24
N GLU A 176 -3.93 -13.31 8.25
CA GLU A 176 -2.76 -13.94 7.61
C GLU A 176 -1.88 -12.96 6.82
N THR A 177 -2.42 -11.80 6.43
CA THR A 177 -1.74 -10.83 5.55
C THR A 177 -1.89 -9.42 6.08
N ASN A 178 -0.76 -8.78 6.39
CA ASN A 178 -0.72 -7.38 6.83
C ASN A 178 0.25 -6.59 5.94
N GLU A 179 0.01 -5.28 5.79
CA GLU A 179 0.88 -4.39 5.02
C GLU A 179 2.31 -4.31 5.59
N PHE A 180 2.47 -4.54 6.90
CA PHE A 180 3.79 -4.66 7.53
C PHE A 180 4.52 -5.96 7.19
N LEU A 181 3.77 -7.05 6.95
CA LEU A 181 4.35 -8.36 6.62
C LEU A 181 4.70 -8.44 5.12
N HIS A 182 3.80 -7.95 4.27
CA HIS A 182 3.99 -7.92 2.81
C HIS A 182 3.68 -6.52 2.27
N MET A 183 4.68 -5.64 2.34
CA MET A 183 4.50 -4.24 1.97
C MET A 183 4.35 -4.06 0.46
N THR A 184 3.28 -3.40 0.05
CA THR A 184 3.03 -3.09 -1.36
C THR A 184 3.99 -2.03 -1.86
N PHE A 185 4.16 -1.93 -3.19
CA PHE A 185 5.01 -0.89 -3.80
C PHE A 185 4.70 0.53 -3.30
N PRO A 186 3.43 1.00 -3.26
CA PRO A 186 3.11 2.33 -2.76
C PRO A 186 3.52 2.56 -1.30
N SER A 187 3.37 1.55 -0.44
CA SER A 187 3.77 1.65 0.96
C SER A 187 5.29 1.67 1.12
N LYS A 188 6.01 0.80 0.40
CA LYS A 188 7.48 0.81 0.35
C LYS A 188 8.01 2.16 -0.13
N ALA A 189 7.49 2.65 -1.25
CA ALA A 189 7.87 3.95 -1.78
C ALA A 189 7.54 5.09 -0.80
N SER A 190 6.40 5.03 -0.10
CA SER A 190 6.05 6.02 0.93
C SER A 190 7.03 6.01 2.11
N LEU A 191 7.55 4.84 2.51
CA LEU A 191 8.58 4.73 3.54
C LEU A 191 9.90 5.36 3.08
N TYR A 192 10.37 5.05 1.87
CA TYR A 192 11.56 5.69 1.30
C TYR A 192 11.38 7.20 1.14
N GLY A 193 10.22 7.64 0.70
CA GLY A 193 9.87 9.06 0.64
C GLY A 193 9.94 9.72 2.01
N ALA A 194 9.36 9.11 3.04
CA ALA A 194 9.40 9.63 4.40
C ALA A 194 10.82 9.73 4.96
N LEU A 195 11.69 8.75 4.65
CA LEU A 195 13.12 8.80 4.99
C LEU A 195 13.82 9.96 4.28
N LEU A 196 13.65 10.10 2.97
CA LEU A 196 14.25 11.19 2.18
C LEU A 196 13.79 12.58 2.65
N PHE A 197 12.50 12.75 2.91
CA PHE A 197 11.97 14.02 3.43
C PHE A 197 12.45 14.29 4.85
N THR A 198 12.63 13.27 5.68
CA THR A 198 13.22 13.45 7.01
C THR A 198 14.69 13.86 6.92
N LEU A 199 15.49 13.22 6.06
CA LEU A 199 16.89 13.59 5.82
C LEU A 199 17.03 15.01 5.25
N GLN A 200 16.08 15.41 4.40
CA GLN A 200 15.99 16.78 3.90
C GLN A 200 15.62 17.77 5.02
N GLN A 201 14.70 17.41 5.91
CA GLN A 201 14.31 18.23 7.05
C GLN A 201 15.47 18.38 8.06
N THR A 202 16.28 17.36 8.29
CA THR A 202 17.47 17.40 9.16
C THR A 202 18.70 18.05 8.54
N GLN A 203 18.60 18.54 7.29
CA GLN A 203 19.71 19.13 6.52
C GLN A 203 20.87 18.15 6.21
N TRP A 204 20.65 16.84 6.33
CA TRP A 204 21.64 15.84 5.93
C TRP A 204 21.63 15.60 4.41
N LEU A 205 20.50 15.87 3.76
CA LEU A 205 20.36 15.85 2.31
C LEU A 205 20.40 17.29 1.76
N PRO A 206 21.46 17.71 1.06
CA PRO A 206 21.63 19.08 0.57
C PRO A 206 20.81 19.34 -0.70
N ILE A 207 19.48 19.18 -0.62
CA ILE A 207 18.54 19.40 -1.72
C ILE A 207 17.38 20.25 -1.20
N SER A 208 16.87 21.18 -2.03
CA SER A 208 15.70 21.98 -1.67
C SER A 208 14.45 21.11 -1.53
N LYS A 209 13.55 21.45 -0.58
CA LYS A 209 12.27 20.75 -0.40
C LYS A 209 11.44 20.67 -1.69
N ALA A 210 11.40 21.77 -2.46
CA ALA A 210 10.64 21.83 -3.71
C ALA A 210 11.21 20.88 -4.77
N THR A 211 12.54 20.87 -4.92
CA THR A 211 13.26 19.96 -5.84
C THR A 211 13.04 18.49 -5.45
N LEU A 212 13.09 18.17 -4.15
CA LEU A 212 12.81 16.81 -3.67
C LEU A 212 11.36 16.39 -3.94
N ILE A 213 10.38 17.27 -3.69
CA ILE A 213 8.97 17.03 -4.04
C ILE A 213 8.82 16.74 -5.52
N PHE A 214 9.43 17.56 -6.38
CA PHE A 214 9.33 17.42 -7.84
C PHE A 214 9.87 16.07 -8.33
N PHE A 215 11.13 15.73 -8.02
CA PHE A 215 11.74 14.49 -8.48
C PHE A 215 11.06 13.24 -7.91
N PHE A 216 10.73 13.26 -6.61
CA PHE A 216 10.06 12.12 -5.99
C PHE A 216 8.64 11.93 -6.54
N THR A 217 7.94 13.02 -6.88
CA THR A 217 6.62 12.94 -7.52
C THR A 217 6.71 12.37 -8.94
N ILE A 218 7.69 12.80 -9.74
CA ILE A 218 7.91 12.24 -11.09
C ILE A 218 8.20 10.74 -11.01
N PHE A 219 9.09 10.33 -10.09
CA PHE A 219 9.39 8.92 -9.84
C PHE A 219 8.12 8.12 -9.52
N MET A 220 7.31 8.62 -8.58
CA MET A 220 6.05 7.95 -8.19
C MET A 220 5.06 7.87 -9.35
N ILE A 221 4.89 8.95 -10.13
CA ILE A 221 4.01 8.98 -11.30
C ILE A 221 4.47 7.94 -12.34
N ILE A 222 5.75 7.94 -12.72
CA ILE A 222 6.28 7.02 -13.73
C ILE A 222 6.04 5.57 -13.30
N CYS A 223 6.42 5.20 -12.08
CA CYS A 223 6.22 3.85 -11.57
C CYS A 223 4.73 3.47 -11.52
N LYS A 224 3.85 4.35 -11.02
CA LYS A 224 2.43 4.04 -10.86
C LYS A 224 1.67 4.01 -12.18
N VAL A 225 2.00 4.88 -13.12
CA VAL A 225 1.45 4.85 -14.48
C VAL A 225 1.88 3.56 -15.18
N PHE A 226 3.17 3.21 -15.10
CA PHE A 226 3.68 1.96 -15.67
C PHE A 226 2.99 0.71 -15.08
N LEU A 227 2.90 0.62 -13.74
CA LEU A 227 2.22 -0.50 -13.07
C LEU A 227 0.73 -0.58 -13.41
N THR A 228 0.06 0.57 -13.54
CA THR A 228 -1.36 0.60 -13.90
C THR A 228 -1.57 0.21 -15.37
N ALA A 229 -0.69 0.62 -16.27
CA ALA A 229 -0.78 0.31 -17.70
C ALA A 229 -0.43 -1.15 -18.01
N THR A 230 0.55 -1.71 -17.31
CA THR A 230 1.00 -3.10 -17.51
C THR A 230 0.18 -4.14 -16.75
N HIS A 231 -0.76 -3.71 -15.89
CA HIS A 231 -1.45 -4.58 -14.93
C HIS A 231 -0.51 -5.45 -14.09
N SER A 232 0.76 -5.05 -13.94
CA SER A 232 1.76 -5.84 -13.22
C SER A 232 1.62 -5.63 -11.71
N HIS A 233 1.63 -6.73 -10.96
CA HIS A 233 1.70 -6.74 -9.50
C HIS A 233 3.14 -6.74 -8.97
N GLY A 234 4.15 -6.81 -9.84
CA GLY A 234 5.57 -6.81 -9.43
C GLY A 234 6.03 -5.44 -8.97
N SER A 235 6.73 -5.36 -7.84
CA SER A 235 7.35 -4.11 -7.39
C SER A 235 8.54 -3.75 -8.29
N PRO A 236 8.59 -2.54 -8.90
CA PRO A 236 9.75 -2.09 -9.67
C PRO A 236 10.99 -1.87 -8.78
N LEU A 237 10.83 -1.86 -7.44
CA LEU A 237 11.91 -1.83 -6.47
C LEU A 237 12.41 -3.23 -6.06
N ALA A 238 11.79 -4.31 -6.53
CA ALA A 238 12.19 -5.67 -6.19
C ALA A 238 13.66 -5.99 -6.54
N PRO A 239 14.23 -5.52 -7.68
CA PRO A 239 15.64 -5.76 -7.97
C PRO A 239 16.59 -5.13 -6.94
N LEU A 240 16.26 -3.94 -6.44
CA LEU A 240 17.05 -3.26 -5.41
C LEU A 240 16.95 -3.99 -4.07
N GLU A 241 15.75 -4.40 -3.69
CA GLU A 241 15.47 -5.13 -2.45
C GLU A 241 16.16 -6.49 -2.41
N ASN A 242 16.18 -7.20 -3.55
CA ASN A 242 16.89 -8.48 -3.66
C ASN A 242 18.42 -8.35 -3.47
N VAL A 243 18.98 -7.17 -3.68
CA VAL A 243 20.39 -6.88 -3.39
C VAL A 243 20.56 -6.45 -1.94
N VAL A 244 19.71 -5.56 -1.45
CA VAL A 244 19.86 -4.93 -0.13
C VAL A 244 19.46 -5.85 1.03
N CYS A 245 18.38 -6.62 0.88
CA CYS A 245 17.86 -7.48 1.96
C CYS A 245 18.84 -8.58 2.39
N PRO A 246 19.49 -9.34 1.48
CA PRO A 246 20.47 -10.35 1.87
C PRO A 246 21.72 -9.75 2.54
N ILE A 247 22.09 -8.51 2.19
CA ILE A 247 23.25 -7.81 2.73
C ILE A 247 22.98 -7.30 4.16
N LEU A 248 21.81 -6.70 4.40
CA LEU A 248 21.47 -6.10 5.70
C LEU A 248 20.88 -7.08 6.71
N PHE A 249 20.04 -8.01 6.25
CA PHE A 249 19.29 -8.92 7.13
C PHE A 249 19.76 -10.37 7.04
N GLY A 250 20.79 -10.63 6.22
CA GLY A 250 21.27 -11.96 5.91
C GLY A 250 20.45 -12.62 4.80
N SER A 251 21.12 -13.44 3.99
CA SER A 251 20.45 -14.41 3.14
C SER A 251 19.71 -15.40 4.04
N ALA A 252 18.41 -15.59 3.84
CA ALA A 252 17.76 -16.82 4.29
C ALA A 252 18.38 -17.96 3.47
N SER A 253 19.50 -18.50 3.97
CA SER A 253 19.99 -19.79 3.50
C SER A 253 18.85 -20.76 3.67
N HIS A 254 18.35 -21.25 2.54
CA HIS A 254 17.52 -22.44 2.50
C HIS A 254 18.43 -23.57 2.99
N ASP A 255 18.49 -23.77 4.31
CA ASP A 255 19.33 -24.78 4.96
C ASP A 255 18.82 -26.16 4.54
N ASN A 256 19.38 -26.64 3.44
CA ASN A 256 19.41 -28.05 3.09
C ASN A 256 20.35 -28.70 4.11
N HIS A 257 19.79 -29.23 5.20
CA HIS A 257 20.50 -30.07 6.16
C HIS A 257 21.03 -31.35 5.46
N HIS A 258 22.16 -31.24 4.77
CA HIS A 258 23.05 -32.37 4.52
C HIS A 258 24.12 -32.37 5.62
N HIS A 259 23.80 -33.00 6.74
CA HIS A 259 24.79 -33.34 7.76
C HIS A 259 25.78 -34.35 7.18
N HIS A 260 26.96 -33.85 6.78
CA HIS A 260 28.17 -34.66 6.69
C HIS A 260 28.72 -34.88 8.11
N HIS A 261 28.58 -36.08 8.65
CA HIS A 261 29.46 -36.57 9.71
C HIS A 261 30.37 -37.65 9.14
N HIS A 262 31.67 -37.34 9.13
CA HIS A 262 32.75 -38.30 8.91
C HIS A 262 32.82 -39.31 10.05
N HIS A 263 33.02 -40.60 9.74
CA HIS A 263 34.03 -41.47 10.36
C HIS A 263 34.25 -42.75 9.52
N PRO A 264 35.42 -43.43 9.63
CA PRO A 264 35.99 -44.27 8.58
C PRO A 264 35.65 -45.77 8.69
N HIS A 265 35.67 -46.47 7.55
CA HIS A 265 35.61 -47.93 7.36
C HIS A 265 36.76 -48.69 8.07
N PRO A 266 36.71 -50.03 8.34
CA PRO A 266 36.25 -51.07 7.38
C PRO A 266 35.66 -52.43 7.89
N HIS A 267 35.16 -53.21 6.91
CA HIS A 267 34.99 -54.68 6.82
C HIS A 267 34.00 -55.49 7.71
N GLY A 268 33.07 -56.20 7.02
CA GLY A 268 32.85 -57.64 7.22
C GLY A 268 31.45 -58.13 7.66
N GLY A 269 30.71 -58.79 6.75
CA GLY A 269 29.98 -60.04 7.03
C GLY A 269 28.53 -60.04 7.56
N SER A 270 27.61 -60.50 6.68
CA SER A 270 26.49 -61.47 6.91
C SER A 270 25.27 -61.18 7.82
N GLN A 271 24.09 -61.36 7.20
CA GLN A 271 22.84 -62.03 7.66
C GLN A 271 21.78 -61.28 8.53
N GLU A 272 20.60 -61.07 7.89
CA GLU A 272 19.15 -61.10 8.27
C GLU A 272 18.67 -61.41 9.73
N PRO A 273 17.36 -61.26 10.08
CA PRO A 273 16.31 -60.30 9.65
C PRO A 273 15.40 -59.80 10.83
N SER A 274 14.27 -59.13 10.52
CA SER A 274 13.05 -58.88 11.36
C SER A 274 13.06 -57.57 12.20
N LEU A 275 12.03 -56.71 12.34
CA LEU A 275 10.57 -56.69 12.08
C LEU A 275 10.04 -55.21 12.06
N LEU A 276 8.95 -54.99 11.32
CA LEU A 276 7.84 -54.02 11.52
C LEU A 276 8.07 -52.51 11.29
N SER A 277 7.54 -52.01 10.16
CA SER A 277 6.94 -50.66 10.00
C SER A 277 5.90 -50.69 8.84
N PRO A 278 4.68 -50.15 9.00
CA PRO A 278 3.65 -50.16 7.97
C PRO A 278 3.91 -49.14 6.83
N PRO A 279 3.27 -49.31 5.65
CA PRO A 279 3.68 -48.67 4.40
C PRO A 279 3.36 -47.18 4.33
N GLN A 280 4.31 -46.42 3.76
CA GLN A 280 4.10 -45.06 3.25
C GLN A 280 3.04 -45.05 2.14
N MET A 281 2.08 -44.13 2.24
CA MET A 281 1.27 -43.68 1.10
C MET A 281 1.70 -42.28 0.67
N PRO A 282 1.70 -41.99 -0.65
CA PRO A 282 2.29 -40.77 -1.21
C PRO A 282 1.46 -39.52 -0.93
N ALA A 283 2.17 -38.39 -0.85
CA ALA A 283 1.62 -37.06 -0.64
C ALA A 283 0.53 -36.71 -1.66
N LYS A 284 -0.68 -36.41 -1.16
CA LYS A 284 -1.78 -35.89 -1.97
C LYS A 284 -1.62 -34.39 -2.18
N SER A 285 -1.70 -33.98 -3.44
CA SER A 285 -1.68 -32.60 -3.92
C SER A 285 -2.89 -31.80 -3.40
N ARG A 286 -2.69 -30.49 -3.28
CA ARG A 286 -3.57 -29.48 -2.65
C ARG A 286 -4.94 -29.28 -3.32
N GLU A 287 -5.33 -30.14 -4.26
CA GLU A 287 -6.58 -30.07 -5.02
C GLU A 287 -7.71 -30.94 -4.44
N GLU A 288 -7.43 -32.00 -3.67
CA GLU A 288 -8.49 -32.83 -3.08
C GLU A 288 -9.09 -32.24 -1.76
N LEU A 289 -8.44 -31.24 -1.16
CA LEU A 289 -8.93 -30.66 0.10
C LEU A 289 -10.11 -29.69 -0.09
N ASN A 290 -10.38 -29.24 -1.34
CA ASN A 290 -11.37 -28.19 -1.61
C ASN A 290 -12.75 -28.72 -2.04
N GLU A 291 -12.88 -30.01 -2.37
CA GLU A 291 -14.19 -30.62 -2.67
C GLU A 291 -14.95 -31.10 -1.42
N GLY A 292 -14.23 -31.38 -0.32
CA GLY A 292 -14.83 -31.89 0.92
C GLY A 292 -15.73 -30.89 1.67
N THR A 293 -15.54 -29.58 1.47
CA THR A 293 -16.26 -28.55 2.22
C THR A 293 -17.58 -28.13 1.55
N ARG A 294 -17.78 -28.46 0.27
CA ARG A 294 -19.02 -28.10 -0.48
C ARG A 294 -20.19 -29.07 -0.28
N LYS A 295 -19.97 -30.28 0.26
CA LYS A 295 -21.05 -31.28 0.46
C LYS A 295 -21.73 -31.25 1.84
N ARG A 296 -21.30 -30.40 2.79
CA ARG A 296 -21.81 -30.43 4.18
C ARG A 296 -22.93 -29.44 4.51
N LYS A 297 -23.44 -28.64 3.55
CA LYS A 297 -24.52 -27.67 3.79
C LYS A 297 -25.84 -27.92 3.04
N ALA A 298 -26.02 -29.08 2.40
CA ALA A 298 -27.27 -29.41 1.69
C ALA A 298 -27.83 -30.76 2.12
N LYS A 299 -28.36 -30.87 3.36
CA LYS A 299 -29.48 -31.77 3.71
C LYS A 299 -29.91 -31.58 5.17
N LYS A 300 -30.95 -30.76 5.39
CA LYS A 300 -31.89 -30.92 6.52
C LYS A 300 -33.16 -30.09 6.29
N VAL A 301 -34.02 -30.57 5.38
CA VAL A 301 -35.47 -30.34 5.40
C VAL A 301 -36.11 -31.60 4.81
N GLU A 302 -36.54 -32.48 5.70
CA GLU A 302 -37.74 -33.34 5.64
C GLU A 302 -37.86 -34.01 7.01
#